data_AF-A0AAE3VLT3-F1
#
_entry.id   AF-A0AAE3VLT3-F1
#
_cell.length_a   1.000
_cell.length_b   1.000
_cell.length_c   1.000
_cell.angle_alpha   90.00
_cell.angle_beta   90.00
_cell.angle_gamma   90.00
#
_symmetry.space_group_name_H-M   'P 1'
#
loop_
_entity.id
_entity.type
_entity.pdbx_description
1 polymer ?
#
loop_
_entity_poly.entity_id
_entity_poly.type
_entity_poly.pdbx_seq_one_letter_code
_entity_poly.pdbx_strand_id
1 'polypeptide(L)'
;MVDTSDDDPTVMQSSSRRGDGKVSPRSRTSLRDLVGDEDDATVRRNGGDDDPTIRKDQGSDDPTVVVSSRGGQSGAPVATGTESGDASGYDMLLRRQPQRNDEILLVCAEPLLVLAAELRNSVEFADIDALRRRVSAEIERFEERATKMGASAGEITAGRYVLCSLIDEIVLTTPWGSRSTWSNQSLLSEYHGETWGGEKVFQLLDRIMEQPKKYLAVLRLIDACLVLGFEGRYRVVEGGRDQLENVRTRLGRTLREYLPAPPDQLSARWEGPRKKRSIRTFVPLWVAFTASAVLIVLLYVFFQIRLQEDLGPVLTTIQSLQGQVR
;
A
#
# COMPACT_ATOMS: atom_id res chain seq x y z
N MET A 1 87.11 -14.19 -29.42
CA MET A 1 87.73 -15.52 -29.49
C MET A 1 87.09 -16.32 -28.37
N VAL A 2 86.28 -17.30 -28.77
CA VAL A 2 85.76 -18.44 -27.99
C VAL A 2 84.72 -18.06 -26.90
N ASP A 3 83.42 -18.26 -27.17
CA ASP A 3 82.63 -19.52 -27.02
C ASP A 3 81.95 -19.49 -25.63
N THR A 4 80.77 -20.01 -25.32
CA THR A 4 79.87 -21.00 -25.92
C THR A 4 78.52 -20.75 -25.18
N SER A 5 77.38 -20.74 -25.86
CA SER A 5 76.37 -21.82 -25.84
C SER A 5 75.22 -21.68 -24.83
N ASP A 6 74.07 -22.10 -25.35
CA ASP A 6 72.99 -22.85 -24.72
C ASP A 6 71.80 -22.12 -24.08
N ASP A 7 70.69 -22.29 -24.80
CA ASP A 7 69.45 -22.95 -24.36
C ASP A 7 68.27 -22.16 -23.77
N ASP A 8 67.20 -22.24 -24.58
CA ASP A 8 65.81 -22.60 -24.26
C ASP A 8 64.76 -21.50 -23.91
N PRO A 9 63.51 -21.67 -24.39
CA PRO A 9 62.48 -20.64 -24.47
C PRO A 9 61.60 -20.63 -23.22
N THR A 10 61.25 -19.44 -22.73
CA THR A 10 60.25 -19.30 -21.68
C THR A 10 59.11 -18.40 -22.11
N VAL A 11 58.01 -19.07 -22.46
CA VAL A 11 56.61 -18.72 -22.26
C VAL A 11 56.34 -17.36 -21.59
N MET A 12 55.79 -16.44 -22.39
CA MET A 12 55.09 -15.24 -21.91
C MET A 12 53.80 -15.64 -21.17
N GLN A 13 53.82 -15.63 -19.84
CA GLN A 13 52.58 -15.60 -19.04
C GLN A 13 52.27 -14.16 -18.63
N SER A 14 51.16 -13.65 -19.18
CA SER A 14 50.53 -12.39 -18.84
C SER A 14 49.96 -12.45 -17.42
N SER A 15 50.64 -11.77 -16.50
CA SER A 15 50.13 -11.55 -15.14
C SER A 15 49.02 -10.49 -15.17
N SER A 16 47.77 -10.94 -15.31
CA SER A 16 46.57 -10.12 -15.11
C SER A 16 46.39 -9.83 -13.61
N ARG A 17 46.73 -8.61 -13.19
CA ARG A 17 46.45 -8.09 -11.84
C ARG A 17 44.94 -7.95 -11.66
N ARG A 18 44.32 -8.87 -10.90
CA ARG A 18 42.99 -8.65 -10.30
C ARG A 18 43.13 -7.53 -9.26
N GLY A 19 42.55 -6.37 -9.56
CA GLY A 19 42.28 -5.35 -8.57
C GLY A 19 41.11 -5.78 -7.71
N ASP A 20 41.38 -6.09 -6.45
CA ASP A 20 40.36 -6.17 -5.40
C ASP A 20 39.77 -4.78 -5.20
N GLY A 21 38.64 -4.54 -5.86
CA GLY A 21 37.78 -3.40 -5.59
C GLY A 21 37.22 -3.54 -4.18
N LYS A 22 37.89 -2.92 -3.21
CA LYS A 22 37.32 -2.60 -1.90
C LYS A 22 35.99 -1.86 -2.13
N VAL A 23 34.89 -2.56 -1.92
CA VAL A 23 33.55 -1.96 -1.86
C VAL A 23 33.53 -1.04 -0.65
N SER A 24 33.55 0.26 -0.92
CA SER A 24 33.44 1.31 0.09
C SER A 24 32.09 1.15 0.82
N PRO A 25 32.03 1.19 2.16
CA PRO A 25 30.79 1.02 2.89
C PRO A 25 29.87 2.22 2.59
N ARG A 26 28.67 1.92 2.05
CA ARG A 26 27.60 2.90 1.87
C ARG A 26 27.40 3.67 3.16
N SER A 27 27.50 5.00 3.08
CA SER A 27 27.18 5.94 4.15
C SER A 27 25.77 5.69 4.67
N ARG A 28 25.66 4.93 5.76
CA ARG A 28 24.42 4.76 6.51
C ARG A 28 24.15 6.07 7.23
N THR A 29 23.25 6.89 6.70
CA THR A 29 22.60 7.93 7.52
C THR A 29 21.88 7.19 8.63
N SER A 30 22.40 7.29 9.84
CA SER A 30 21.90 6.53 10.99
C SER A 30 20.58 7.16 11.44
N LEU A 31 19.67 6.36 12.01
CA LEU A 31 18.51 6.90 12.74
C LEU A 31 18.95 7.96 13.76
N ARG A 32 20.17 7.83 14.30
CA ARG A 32 20.84 8.79 15.17
C ARG A 32 21.03 10.16 14.55
N ASP A 33 21.23 10.27 13.23
CA ASP A 33 21.36 11.57 12.55
C ASP A 33 20.00 12.29 12.45
N LEU A 34 18.89 11.55 12.54
CA LEU A 34 17.53 12.11 12.62
C LEU A 34 17.07 12.34 14.07
N VAL A 35 17.52 11.49 15.00
CA VAL A 35 17.12 11.48 16.43
C VAL A 35 18.06 12.29 17.33
N GLY A 36 19.24 12.70 16.81
CA GLY A 36 20.32 13.43 17.49
C GLY A 36 20.87 12.70 18.71
N ASP A 37 22.12 13.01 19.03
CA ASP A 37 22.79 12.46 20.19
C ASP A 37 22.18 13.06 21.47
N GLU A 38 21.48 12.23 22.24
CA GLU A 38 21.41 12.42 23.69
C GLU A 38 22.00 11.16 24.34
N ASP A 39 23.05 11.40 25.12
CA ASP A 39 23.89 10.42 25.78
C ASP A 39 23.09 9.47 26.68
N ASP A 40 23.26 8.16 26.46
CA ASP A 40 22.85 7.10 27.39
C ASP A 40 23.82 7.04 28.60
N ALA A 41 23.98 8.18 29.25
CA ALA A 41 24.76 8.38 30.47
C ALA A 41 23.85 8.50 31.69
N THR A 42 22.78 7.70 31.80
CA THR A 42 21.99 7.60 33.04
C THR A 42 21.43 6.20 33.33
N VAL A 43 22.19 5.14 33.07
CA VAL A 43 21.94 3.83 33.74
C VAL A 43 23.27 3.19 34.19
N ARG A 44 23.94 3.82 35.16
CA ARG A 44 24.96 3.14 35.99
C ARG A 44 24.85 3.56 37.45
N ARG A 45 24.15 2.73 38.22
CA ARG A 45 24.21 2.42 39.68
C ARG A 45 22.85 1.82 40.02
N ASN A 46 22.68 0.67 40.66
CA ASN A 46 23.49 0.06 41.71
C ASN A 46 23.03 -1.40 41.92
N GLY A 47 23.92 -2.24 42.44
CA GLY A 47 23.62 -3.62 42.89
C GLY A 47 24.36 -4.64 42.03
N GLY A 48 25.42 -5.30 42.49
CA GLY A 48 25.82 -5.63 43.85
C GLY A 48 26.37 -7.04 43.73
N ASP A 49 27.66 -7.20 44.00
CA ASP A 49 28.39 -8.45 43.97
C ASP A 49 27.66 -9.54 44.77
N ASP A 50 27.62 -10.76 44.23
CA ASP A 50 27.70 -12.02 44.99
C ASP A 50 27.79 -13.22 44.01
N ASP A 51 29.01 -13.68 43.79
CA ASP A 51 29.35 -15.01 43.26
C ASP A 51 29.19 -16.03 44.41
N PRO A 52 28.62 -17.22 44.15
CA PRO A 52 29.45 -18.39 44.38
C PRO A 52 29.27 -19.51 43.34
N THR A 53 30.38 -19.85 42.71
CA THR A 53 30.88 -21.21 42.44
C THR A 53 30.14 -22.37 43.15
N ILE A 54 29.75 -23.42 42.39
CA ILE A 54 30.24 -24.81 42.58
C ILE A 54 29.64 -25.82 41.56
N ARG A 55 30.56 -26.66 41.06
CA ARG A 55 30.49 -28.04 40.51
C ARG A 55 29.85 -28.35 39.14
N LYS A 56 30.77 -28.76 38.26
CA LYS A 56 30.64 -29.86 37.29
C LYS A 56 30.05 -31.12 37.95
N ASP A 57 29.10 -31.74 37.25
CA ASP A 57 29.01 -33.19 37.22
C ASP A 57 28.85 -33.67 35.77
N GLN A 58 29.50 -34.78 35.48
CA GLN A 58 29.82 -35.32 34.18
C GLN A 58 29.24 -36.73 34.21
N GLY A 59 28.13 -36.95 33.49
CA GLY A 59 27.46 -38.24 33.41
C GLY A 59 27.11 -38.55 31.97
N SER A 60 27.92 -39.41 31.38
CA SER A 60 27.65 -40.15 30.16
C SER A 60 26.34 -40.91 30.25
N ASP A 61 25.70 -41.18 29.10
CA ASP A 61 25.35 -42.53 28.64
C ASP A 61 24.40 -42.44 27.42
N ASP A 62 24.97 -42.68 26.24
CA ASP A 62 24.26 -43.21 25.08
C ASP A 62 24.26 -44.75 25.22
N PRO A 63 23.28 -45.51 24.70
CA PRO A 63 23.59 -46.13 23.40
C PRO A 63 22.41 -46.54 22.47
N THR A 64 22.78 -46.69 21.19
CA THR A 64 22.38 -47.73 20.21
C THR A 64 21.08 -47.60 19.40
N VAL A 65 21.28 -47.15 18.15
CA VAL A 65 21.01 -47.81 16.84
C VAL A 65 19.80 -48.77 16.73
N VAL A 66 18.88 -48.46 15.81
CA VAL A 66 18.32 -49.43 14.85
C VAL A 66 18.14 -48.77 13.47
N VAL A 67 18.68 -49.44 12.44
CA VAL A 67 18.61 -49.11 11.01
C VAL A 67 17.64 -50.07 10.30
N SER A 68 17.11 -49.65 9.15
CA SER A 68 16.43 -50.40 8.06
C SER A 68 14.89 -50.31 8.09
N SER A 69 14.12 -50.24 6.99
CA SER A 69 14.40 -50.40 5.56
C SER A 69 13.25 -49.80 4.71
N ARG A 70 13.53 -49.62 3.40
CA ARG A 70 12.66 -49.23 2.28
C ARG A 70 11.48 -50.21 2.05
N GLY A 71 10.34 -49.69 1.58
CA GLY A 71 9.27 -50.51 0.99
C GLY A 71 8.13 -49.73 0.32
N GLY A 72 8.27 -49.47 -0.98
CA GLY A 72 7.28 -49.40 -2.07
C GLY A 72 5.79 -49.02 -1.89
N GLN A 73 5.41 -48.01 -2.70
CA GLN A 73 4.18 -47.86 -3.52
C GLN A 73 2.82 -47.59 -2.83
N SER A 74 2.23 -46.42 -3.11
CA SER A 74 1.11 -46.32 -4.07
C SER A 74 0.78 -44.87 -4.41
N GLY A 75 0.50 -44.60 -5.68
CA GLY A 75 0.26 -43.27 -6.22
C GLY A 75 -1.15 -42.73 -5.93
N ALA A 76 -1.23 -41.44 -5.66
CA ALA A 76 -2.40 -40.61 -5.91
C ALA A 76 -1.88 -39.23 -6.34
N PRO A 77 -2.42 -38.62 -7.41
CA PRO A 77 -1.99 -37.29 -7.81
C PRO A 77 -2.46 -36.32 -6.72
N VAL A 78 -1.50 -35.70 -6.03
CA VAL A 78 -1.76 -34.51 -5.23
C VAL A 78 -2.27 -33.47 -6.22
N ALA A 79 -3.57 -33.22 -6.18
CA ALA A 79 -4.17 -32.11 -6.88
C ALA A 79 -3.45 -30.85 -6.42
N THR A 80 -2.65 -30.27 -7.31
CA THR A 80 -2.18 -28.89 -7.21
C THR A 80 -3.43 -28.03 -7.19
N GLY A 81 -3.88 -27.70 -5.98
CA GLY A 81 -4.77 -26.59 -5.75
C GLY A 81 -4.03 -25.35 -6.23
N THR A 82 -4.32 -24.96 -7.48
CA THR A 82 -3.92 -23.67 -8.01
C THR A 82 -4.56 -22.61 -7.10
N GLU A 83 -3.77 -22.05 -6.19
CA GLU A 83 -4.08 -20.82 -5.47
C GLU A 83 -4.05 -19.65 -6.47
N SER A 84 -5.01 -19.62 -7.38
CA SER A 84 -5.29 -18.51 -8.27
C SER A 84 -6.49 -17.76 -7.71
N GLY A 85 -6.26 -16.97 -6.65
CA GLY A 85 -7.30 -16.20 -5.95
C GLY A 85 -6.95 -14.74 -5.68
N ASP A 86 -5.78 -14.45 -5.10
CA ASP A 86 -5.53 -13.13 -4.48
C ASP A 86 -4.48 -12.26 -5.18
N ALA A 87 -3.82 -12.76 -6.23
CA ALA A 87 -2.75 -12.02 -6.91
C ALA A 87 -3.20 -10.69 -7.53
N SER A 88 -4.48 -10.54 -7.89
CA SER A 88 -4.97 -9.35 -8.59
C SER A 88 -5.06 -8.08 -7.72
N GLY A 89 -5.23 -8.23 -6.40
CA GLY A 89 -5.34 -7.09 -5.47
C GLY A 89 -3.98 -6.55 -5.04
N TYR A 90 -3.10 -7.43 -4.57
CA TYR A 90 -1.74 -7.06 -4.19
C TYR A 90 -0.92 -6.54 -5.36
N ASP A 91 -1.04 -7.15 -6.55
CA ASP A 91 -0.32 -6.69 -7.76
C ASP A 91 -0.81 -5.30 -8.23
N MET A 92 -2.09 -4.98 -7.99
CA MET A 92 -2.63 -3.65 -8.26
C MET A 92 -2.09 -2.59 -7.29
N LEU A 93 -1.93 -2.90 -6.00
CA LEU A 93 -1.29 -2.00 -5.03
C LEU A 93 0.19 -1.77 -5.38
N LEU A 94 0.90 -2.82 -5.78
CA LEU A 94 2.29 -2.73 -6.25
C LEU A 94 2.46 -1.84 -7.51
N ARG A 95 1.38 -1.62 -8.27
CA ARG A 95 1.39 -0.76 -9.46
C ARG A 95 1.17 0.71 -9.16
N ARG A 96 0.71 1.09 -7.96
CA ARG A 96 0.44 2.49 -7.62
C ARG A 96 1.77 3.25 -7.54
N GLN A 97 1.88 4.32 -8.32
CA GLN A 97 3.01 5.23 -8.26
C GLN A 97 2.64 6.44 -7.38
N PRO A 98 3.53 6.92 -6.50
CA PRO A 98 3.33 8.15 -5.76
C PRO A 98 3.29 9.31 -6.73
N GLN A 99 2.32 10.19 -6.57
CA GLN A 99 2.22 11.40 -7.39
C GLN A 99 2.97 12.58 -6.77
N ARG A 100 3.27 12.49 -5.47
CA ARG A 100 3.89 13.53 -4.67
C ARG A 100 4.95 12.96 -3.75
N ASN A 101 5.95 13.75 -3.41
CA ASN A 101 7.09 13.29 -2.58
C ASN A 101 6.65 12.83 -1.19
N ASP A 102 5.63 13.47 -0.61
CA ASP A 102 5.07 13.08 0.68
C ASP A 102 4.30 11.74 0.64
N GLU A 103 3.97 11.22 -0.53
CA GLU A 103 3.30 9.92 -0.66
C GLU A 103 4.29 8.76 -0.86
N ILE A 104 5.57 9.04 -1.16
CA ILE A 104 6.56 8.03 -1.55
C ILE A 104 6.64 6.92 -0.51
N LEU A 105 6.90 7.27 0.76
CA LEU A 105 7.05 6.26 1.82
C LEU A 105 5.76 5.49 2.06
N LEU A 106 4.60 6.18 2.07
CA LEU A 106 3.31 5.56 2.30
C LEU A 106 2.97 4.54 1.21
N VAL A 107 3.09 4.93 -0.07
CA VAL A 107 2.84 4.05 -1.22
C VAL A 107 3.81 2.87 -1.24
N CYS A 108 5.10 3.12 -0.96
CA CYS A 108 6.08 2.05 -0.88
C CYS A 108 5.80 1.06 0.27
N ALA A 109 5.19 1.52 1.36
CA ALA A 109 4.87 0.72 2.54
C ALA A 109 3.53 -0.01 2.45
N GLU A 110 2.65 0.31 1.49
CA GLU A 110 1.30 -0.28 1.36
C GLU A 110 1.28 -1.82 1.54
N PRO A 111 2.16 -2.62 0.90
CA PRO A 111 2.16 -4.07 1.09
C PRO A 111 2.40 -4.51 2.55
N LEU A 112 3.30 -3.81 3.27
CA LEU A 112 3.58 -4.08 4.68
C LEU A 112 2.42 -3.64 5.57
N LEU A 113 1.76 -2.52 5.27
CA LEU A 113 0.61 -2.02 6.02
C LEU A 113 -0.62 -2.94 5.87
N VAL A 114 -0.83 -3.49 4.67
CA VAL A 114 -1.88 -4.49 4.42
C VAL A 114 -1.59 -5.78 5.18
N LEU A 115 -0.34 -6.27 5.13
CA LEU A 115 0.07 -7.44 5.91
C LEU A 115 -0.10 -7.20 7.42
N ALA A 116 0.24 -6.01 7.91
CA ALA A 116 0.03 -5.63 9.30
C ALA A 116 -1.46 -5.68 9.69
N ALA A 117 -2.36 -5.19 8.82
CA ALA A 117 -3.80 -5.23 9.04
C ALA A 117 -4.35 -6.67 9.05
N GLU A 118 -3.81 -7.55 8.21
CA GLU A 118 -4.14 -9.00 8.22
C GLU A 118 -3.71 -9.67 9.53
N LEU A 119 -2.47 -9.44 9.95
CA LEU A 119 -1.92 -10.02 11.18
C LEU A 119 -2.70 -9.60 12.42
N ARG A 120 -3.16 -8.35 12.47
CA ARG A 120 -3.96 -7.81 13.59
C ARG A 120 -5.26 -8.60 13.82
N ASN A 121 -5.85 -9.14 12.76
CA ASN A 121 -7.08 -9.92 12.83
C ASN A 121 -6.83 -11.44 12.86
N SER A 122 -5.56 -11.88 12.87
CA SER A 122 -5.21 -13.29 12.87
C SER A 122 -5.29 -13.89 14.27
N VAL A 123 -6.01 -15.01 14.39
CA VAL A 123 -6.19 -15.74 15.67
C VAL A 123 -5.16 -16.87 15.82
N GLU A 124 -4.74 -17.48 14.71
CA GLU A 124 -3.72 -18.54 14.68
C GLU A 124 -2.76 -18.30 13.51
N PHE A 125 -1.49 -18.68 13.70
CA PHE A 125 -0.48 -18.65 12.64
C PHE A 125 0.37 -19.92 12.69
N ALA A 126 0.42 -20.66 11.57
CA ALA A 126 1.01 -22.00 11.51
C ALA A 126 2.53 -22.00 11.30
N ASP A 127 3.11 -21.01 10.60
CA ASP A 127 4.54 -20.97 10.28
C ASP A 127 5.16 -19.57 10.49
N ILE A 128 5.54 -19.28 11.73
CA ILE A 128 6.14 -18.00 12.13
C ILE A 128 7.43 -17.68 11.34
N ASP A 129 8.21 -18.71 10.97
CA ASP A 129 9.45 -18.50 10.21
C ASP A 129 9.16 -18.10 8.77
N ALA A 130 8.12 -18.66 8.14
CA ALA A 130 7.64 -18.21 6.83
C ALA A 130 7.10 -16.78 6.88
N LEU A 131 6.35 -16.41 7.93
CA LEU A 131 5.90 -15.04 8.12
C LEU A 131 7.08 -14.07 8.19
N ARG A 132 8.09 -14.42 9.00
CA ARG A 132 9.28 -13.58 9.14
C ARG A 132 10.00 -13.39 7.82
N ARG A 133 10.27 -14.49 7.08
CA ARG A 133 10.86 -14.41 5.74
C ARG A 133 10.07 -13.51 4.80
N ARG A 134 8.73 -13.60 4.84
CA ARG A 134 7.84 -12.75 4.04
C ARG A 134 7.95 -11.28 4.43
N VAL A 135 7.95 -10.96 5.73
CA VAL A 135 8.06 -9.58 6.21
C VAL A 135 9.44 -9.00 5.89
N SER A 136 10.52 -9.72 6.15
CA SER A 136 11.89 -9.28 5.85
C SER A 136 12.06 -8.99 4.35
N ALA A 137 11.54 -9.86 3.48
CA ALA A 137 11.56 -9.63 2.04
C ALA A 137 10.75 -8.37 1.63
N GLU A 138 9.61 -8.11 2.27
CA GLU A 138 8.83 -6.90 1.98
C GLU A 138 9.48 -5.62 2.54
N ILE A 139 10.23 -5.70 3.65
CA ILE A 139 11.04 -4.58 4.16
C ILE A 139 12.14 -4.23 3.16
N GLU A 140 12.87 -5.23 2.65
CA GLU A 140 13.90 -5.01 1.62
C GLU A 140 13.29 -4.39 0.35
N ARG A 141 12.14 -4.90 -0.10
CA ARG A 141 11.42 -4.32 -1.25
C ARG A 141 10.95 -2.89 -0.98
N PHE A 142 10.51 -2.57 0.25
CA PHE A 142 10.16 -1.21 0.65
C PHE A 142 11.37 -0.28 0.49
N GLU A 143 12.54 -0.65 0.99
CA GLU A 143 13.76 0.17 0.88
C GLU A 143 14.17 0.37 -0.58
N GLU A 144 14.13 -0.69 -1.38
CA GLU A 144 14.44 -0.62 -2.81
C GLU A 144 13.48 0.30 -3.56
N ARG A 145 12.16 0.18 -3.32
CA ARG A 145 11.13 1.01 -3.96
C ARG A 145 11.32 2.47 -3.54
N ALA A 146 11.47 2.74 -2.25
CA ALA A 146 11.64 4.10 -1.72
C ALA A 146 12.92 4.76 -2.26
N THR A 147 14.03 4.00 -2.36
CA THR A 147 15.28 4.47 -2.96
C THR A 147 15.09 4.82 -4.44
N LYS A 148 14.46 3.93 -5.22
CA LYS A 148 14.18 4.15 -6.65
C LYS A 148 13.29 5.37 -6.89
N MET A 149 12.42 5.69 -5.93
CA MET A 149 11.52 6.85 -5.98
C MET A 149 12.15 8.15 -5.47
N GLY A 150 13.40 8.11 -5.00
CA GLY A 150 14.13 9.30 -4.58
C GLY A 150 13.89 9.74 -3.14
N ALA A 151 13.36 8.86 -2.26
CA ALA A 151 13.33 9.14 -0.83
C ALA A 151 14.77 9.23 -0.26
N SER A 152 14.99 10.14 0.69
CA SER A 152 16.30 10.27 1.32
C SER A 152 16.63 9.06 2.21
N ALA A 153 17.93 8.76 2.38
CA ALA A 153 18.37 7.64 3.22
C ALA A 153 17.86 7.74 4.67
N GLY A 154 17.75 8.97 5.20
CA GLY A 154 17.15 9.23 6.50
C GLY A 154 15.66 8.86 6.53
N GLU A 155 14.88 9.29 5.55
CA GLU A 155 13.45 8.96 5.44
C GLU A 155 13.20 7.45 5.32
N ILE A 156 14.03 6.75 4.55
CA ILE A 156 13.96 5.29 4.39
C ILE A 156 14.26 4.60 5.73
N THR A 157 15.31 5.04 6.43
CA THR A 157 15.70 4.47 7.73
C THR A 157 14.63 4.71 8.79
N ALA A 158 14.07 5.92 8.84
CA ALA A 158 12.94 6.25 9.72
C ALA A 158 11.71 5.42 9.38
N GLY A 159 11.39 5.27 8.09
CA GLY A 159 10.26 4.47 7.64
C GLY A 159 10.39 2.99 8.00
N ARG A 160 11.57 2.38 7.77
CA ARG A 160 11.86 1.00 8.19
C ARG A 160 11.70 0.85 9.70
N TYR A 161 12.24 1.78 10.50
CA TYR A 161 12.13 1.74 11.95
C TYR A 161 10.67 1.74 12.44
N VAL A 162 9.85 2.63 11.87
CA VAL A 162 8.43 2.75 12.19
C VAL A 162 7.66 1.49 11.79
N LEU A 163 7.93 0.94 10.59
CA LEU A 163 7.28 -0.27 10.09
C LEU A 163 7.65 -1.52 10.91
N CYS A 164 8.92 -1.69 11.25
CA CYS A 164 9.36 -2.77 12.14
C CYS A 164 8.67 -2.66 13.50
N SER A 165 8.63 -1.45 14.08
CA SER A 165 7.96 -1.20 15.37
C SER A 165 6.46 -1.52 15.33
N LEU A 166 5.76 -1.14 14.25
CA LEU A 166 4.35 -1.47 14.05
C LEU A 166 4.11 -2.97 13.99
N ILE A 167 4.86 -3.68 13.14
CA ILE A 167 4.65 -5.12 12.90
C ILE A 167 5.02 -5.92 14.16
N ASP A 168 6.14 -5.59 14.81
CA ASP A 168 6.53 -6.23 16.05
C ASP A 168 5.46 -6.05 17.14
N GLU A 169 4.91 -4.84 17.29
CA GLU A 169 3.82 -4.60 18.24
C GLU A 169 2.57 -5.42 17.90
N ILE A 170 2.14 -5.40 16.64
CA ILE A 170 0.97 -6.17 16.20
C ILE A 170 1.16 -7.65 16.47
N VAL A 171 2.29 -8.25 16.05
CA VAL A 171 2.58 -9.67 16.27
C VAL A 171 2.61 -9.98 17.77
N LEU A 172 3.30 -9.18 18.58
CA LEU A 172 3.39 -9.41 20.03
C LEU A 172 2.07 -9.21 20.78
N THR A 173 1.12 -8.49 20.20
CA THR A 173 -0.26 -8.37 20.74
C THR A 173 -1.18 -9.54 20.37
N THR A 174 -0.79 -10.39 19.41
CA THR A 174 -1.57 -11.60 19.08
C THR A 174 -1.42 -12.71 20.14
N PRO A 175 -2.39 -13.62 20.28
CA PRO A 175 -2.31 -14.74 21.23
C PRO A 175 -1.11 -15.67 20.99
N TRP A 176 -0.67 -15.82 19.74
CA TRP A 176 0.41 -16.71 19.34
C TRP A 176 1.79 -16.02 19.31
N GLY A 177 1.86 -14.72 19.04
CA GLY A 177 3.14 -14.02 18.86
C GLY A 177 3.99 -13.97 20.13
N SER A 178 3.37 -13.75 21.29
CA SER A 178 4.08 -13.75 22.59
C SER A 178 4.68 -15.11 22.99
N ARG A 179 4.15 -16.22 22.45
CA ARG A 179 4.63 -17.59 22.68
C ARG A 179 5.57 -18.09 21.59
N SER A 180 5.84 -17.26 20.59
CA SER A 180 6.65 -17.59 19.42
C SER A 180 8.11 -17.13 19.55
N THR A 181 8.95 -17.58 18.62
CA THR A 181 10.34 -17.14 18.46
C THR A 181 10.45 -15.63 18.15
N TRP A 182 9.37 -14.98 17.71
CA TRP A 182 9.33 -13.55 17.40
C TRP A 182 9.64 -12.67 18.63
N SER A 183 9.26 -13.12 19.82
CA SER A 183 9.54 -12.41 21.09
C SER A 183 11.04 -12.26 21.37
N ASN A 184 11.85 -13.26 20.98
CA ASN A 184 13.29 -13.27 21.20
C ASN A 184 14.08 -12.65 20.05
N GLN A 185 13.48 -12.53 18.87
CA GLN A 185 14.13 -12.10 17.64
C GLN A 185 13.18 -11.22 16.81
N SER A 186 12.82 -10.07 17.37
CA SER A 186 11.96 -9.09 16.70
C SER A 186 12.64 -8.48 15.48
N LEU A 187 11.84 -7.92 14.56
CA LEU A 187 12.35 -7.23 13.38
C LEU A 187 13.18 -6.01 13.78
N LEU A 188 12.75 -5.29 14.81
CA LEU A 188 13.49 -4.14 15.33
C LEU A 188 14.86 -4.55 15.87
N SER A 189 14.96 -5.70 16.53
CA SER A 189 16.25 -6.22 17.02
C SER A 189 17.16 -6.60 15.85
N GLU A 190 16.61 -7.21 14.80
CA GLU A 190 17.37 -7.63 13.62
C GLU A 190 17.89 -6.43 12.81
N TYR A 191 17.03 -5.45 12.56
CA TYR A 191 17.30 -4.35 11.64
C TYR A 191 17.94 -3.12 12.30
N HIS A 192 17.72 -2.92 13.60
CA HIS A 192 18.17 -1.76 14.36
C HIS A 192 18.93 -2.10 15.64
N GLY A 193 18.98 -3.37 16.07
CA GLY A 193 19.65 -3.76 17.31
C GLY A 193 18.94 -3.26 18.56
N GLU A 194 17.63 -3.03 18.48
CA GLU A 194 16.81 -2.48 19.57
C GLU A 194 15.64 -3.41 19.88
N THR A 195 15.34 -3.60 21.16
CA THR A 195 14.28 -4.51 21.63
C THR A 195 12.96 -3.80 21.92
N TRP A 196 12.96 -2.46 22.00
CA TRP A 196 11.75 -1.68 22.29
C TRP A 196 11.73 -0.36 21.51
N GLY A 197 10.95 -0.30 20.43
CA GLY A 197 10.81 0.89 19.58
C GLY A 197 9.62 1.79 19.90
N GLY A 198 8.71 1.31 20.76
CA GLY A 198 7.45 1.99 21.10
C GLY A 198 7.60 3.38 21.72
N GLU A 199 8.75 3.72 22.28
CA GLU A 199 9.05 5.08 22.77
C GLU A 199 9.78 5.93 21.74
N LYS A 200 10.82 5.38 21.11
CA LYS A 200 11.65 6.08 20.12
C LYS A 200 10.87 6.51 18.88
N VAL A 201 9.82 5.78 18.47
CA VAL A 201 8.91 6.25 17.40
C VAL A 201 8.28 7.60 17.77
N PHE A 202 7.87 7.79 19.03
CA PHE A 202 7.28 9.07 19.47
C PHE A 202 8.32 10.16 19.68
N GLN A 203 9.53 9.83 20.14
CA GLN A 203 10.64 10.78 20.19
C GLN A 203 11.02 11.28 18.78
N LEU A 204 11.10 10.35 17.82
CA LEU A 204 11.28 10.67 16.41
C LEU A 204 10.15 11.57 15.91
N LEU A 205 8.89 11.23 16.21
CA LEU A 205 7.72 12.02 15.84
C LEU A 205 7.81 13.45 16.36
N ASP A 206 8.09 13.62 17.66
CA ASP A 206 8.19 14.94 18.29
C ASP A 206 9.25 15.81 17.61
N ARG A 207 10.40 15.22 17.26
CA ARG A 207 11.47 15.93 16.57
C ARG A 207 11.13 16.32 15.14
N ILE A 208 10.60 15.40 14.33
CA ILE A 208 10.27 15.72 12.93
C ILE A 208 9.07 16.67 12.82
N MET A 209 8.24 16.75 13.87
CA MET A 209 7.16 17.73 14.00
C MET A 209 7.65 19.18 14.15
N GLU A 210 8.91 19.42 14.50
CA GLU A 210 9.51 20.76 14.48
C GLU A 210 9.73 21.28 13.05
N GLN A 211 9.94 20.37 12.08
CA GLN A 211 10.18 20.70 10.68
C GLN A 211 9.24 19.91 9.75
N PRO A 212 7.90 20.09 9.87
CA PRO A 212 6.92 19.22 9.23
C PRO A 212 7.01 19.25 7.71
N LYS A 213 7.28 20.42 7.11
CA LYS A 213 7.46 20.59 5.65
C LYS A 213 8.55 19.68 5.07
N LYS A 214 9.61 19.41 5.83
CA LYS A 214 10.75 18.62 5.37
C LYS A 214 10.48 17.12 5.47
N TYR A 215 9.70 16.68 6.46
CA TYR A 215 9.50 15.28 6.81
C TYR A 215 8.07 14.79 6.57
N LEU A 216 7.32 15.40 5.64
CA LEU A 216 5.93 15.06 5.37
C LEU A 216 5.72 13.57 5.04
N ALA A 217 6.65 12.96 4.31
CA ALA A 217 6.54 11.54 3.94
C ALA A 217 6.58 10.62 5.17
N VAL A 218 7.47 10.90 6.12
CA VAL A 218 7.60 10.13 7.37
C VAL A 218 6.41 10.40 8.29
N LEU A 219 5.98 11.66 8.40
CA LEU A 219 4.80 12.03 9.19
C LEU A 219 3.53 11.32 8.70
N ARG A 220 3.32 11.21 7.39
CA ARG A 220 2.19 10.48 6.79
C ARG A 220 2.26 8.98 7.06
N LEU A 221 3.45 8.40 7.01
CA LEU A 221 3.64 7.00 7.33
C LEU A 221 3.34 6.72 8.81
N ILE A 222 3.81 7.57 9.73
CA ILE A 222 3.50 7.45 11.16
C ILE A 222 2.00 7.59 11.41
N ASP A 223 1.34 8.58 10.79
CA ASP A 223 -0.11 8.75 10.88
C ASP A 223 -0.87 7.48 10.45
N ALA A 224 -0.48 6.88 9.33
CA ALA A 224 -1.04 5.60 8.88
C ALA A 224 -0.82 4.46 9.89
N CYS A 225 0.36 4.38 10.50
CA CYS A 225 0.66 3.38 11.53
C CYS A 225 -0.18 3.60 12.80
N LEU A 226 -0.39 4.85 13.22
CA LEU A 226 -1.23 5.19 14.37
C LEU A 226 -2.71 4.84 14.11
N VAL A 227 -3.20 5.06 12.89
CA VAL A 227 -4.56 4.68 12.48
C VAL A 227 -4.73 3.15 12.44
N LEU A 228 -3.69 2.42 12.03
CA LEU A 228 -3.66 0.95 12.12
C LEU A 228 -3.57 0.43 13.57
N GLY A 229 -3.44 1.34 14.53
CA GLY A 229 -3.52 1.05 15.95
C GLY A 229 -2.19 0.72 16.60
N PHE A 230 -1.10 1.34 16.12
CA PHE A 230 0.13 1.48 16.89
C PHE A 230 -0.11 2.33 18.14
N GLU A 231 0.25 1.82 19.30
CA GLU A 231 0.12 2.46 20.60
C GLU A 231 1.49 2.77 21.23
N GLY A 232 2.49 1.91 21.00
CA GLY A 232 3.83 2.05 21.54
C GLY A 232 3.84 2.25 23.06
N ARG A 233 4.56 3.28 23.53
CA ARG A 233 4.67 3.59 24.97
C ARG A 233 3.32 3.87 25.64
N TYR A 234 2.32 4.35 24.90
CA TYR A 234 1.03 4.75 25.46
C TYR A 234 0.15 3.57 25.89
N ARG A 235 0.52 2.33 25.52
CA ARG A 235 -0.18 1.12 25.96
C ARG A 235 -0.06 0.84 27.47
N VAL A 236 1.04 1.28 28.08
CA VAL A 236 1.36 0.99 29.50
C VAL A 236 1.28 2.21 30.41
N VAL A 237 1.18 3.42 29.83
CA VAL A 237 1.13 4.67 30.58
C VAL A 237 -0.29 4.93 31.10
N GLU A 238 -0.41 5.43 32.33
CA GLU A 238 -1.69 5.83 32.92
C GLU A 238 -2.32 6.98 32.11
N GLY A 239 -3.59 6.84 31.74
CA GLY A 239 -4.25 7.77 30.80
C GLY A 239 -3.65 7.77 29.39
N GLY A 240 -2.86 6.76 29.02
CA GLY A 240 -2.13 6.71 27.76
C GLY A 240 -3.01 6.79 26.51
N ARG A 241 -4.24 6.26 26.56
CA ARG A 241 -5.20 6.35 25.45
C ARG A 241 -5.57 7.80 25.09
N ASP A 242 -5.84 8.63 26.10
CA ASP A 242 -6.18 10.05 25.88
C ASP A 242 -4.96 10.82 25.37
N GLN A 243 -3.77 10.51 25.88
CA GLN A 243 -2.52 11.08 25.39
C GLN A 243 -2.25 10.69 23.92
N LEU A 244 -2.46 9.42 23.57
CA LEU A 244 -2.31 8.93 22.19
C LEU A 244 -3.31 9.62 21.24
N GLU A 245 -4.55 9.83 21.68
CA GLU A 245 -5.56 10.54 20.89
C GLU A 245 -5.21 12.02 20.68
N ASN A 246 -4.62 12.66 21.70
CA ASN A 246 -4.08 14.01 21.56
C ASN A 246 -2.93 14.06 20.54
N VAL A 247 -2.03 13.07 20.55
CA VAL A 247 -0.94 12.95 19.57
C VAL A 247 -1.50 12.77 18.16
N ARG A 248 -2.46 11.87 17.96
CA ARG A 248 -3.15 11.66 16.67
C ARG A 248 -3.82 12.93 16.17
N THR A 249 -4.53 13.64 17.04
CA THR A 249 -5.19 14.90 16.71
C THR A 249 -4.18 15.98 16.32
N ARG A 250 -3.07 16.09 17.06
CA ARG A 250 -1.99 17.05 16.77
C ARG A 250 -1.36 16.76 15.40
N LEU A 251 -0.97 15.50 15.17
CA LEU A 251 -0.38 15.05 13.91
C LEU A 251 -1.34 15.28 12.73
N GLY A 252 -2.60 14.89 12.88
CA GLY A 252 -3.63 15.07 11.85
C GLY A 252 -3.88 16.53 11.49
N ARG A 253 -3.85 17.45 12.47
CA ARG A 253 -3.94 18.90 12.21
C ARG A 253 -2.73 19.41 11.44
N THR A 254 -1.52 19.04 11.87
CA THR A 254 -0.28 19.42 11.17
C THR A 254 -0.29 18.90 9.73
N LEU A 255 -0.68 17.65 9.51
CA LEU A 255 -0.78 17.09 8.16
C LEU A 255 -1.77 17.87 7.29
N ARG A 256 -2.96 18.20 7.79
CA ARG A 256 -3.96 19.00 7.05
C ARG A 256 -3.48 20.41 6.69
N GLU A 257 -2.55 20.98 7.45
CA GLU A 257 -1.98 22.30 7.17
C GLU A 257 -1.01 22.26 5.97
N TYR A 258 -0.23 21.19 5.84
CA TYR A 258 0.81 21.06 4.81
C TYR A 258 0.42 20.23 3.60
N LEU A 259 -0.61 19.41 3.72
CA LEU A 259 -1.15 18.63 2.62
C LEU A 259 -2.26 19.39 1.90
N PRO A 260 -2.39 19.22 0.57
CA PRO A 260 -3.57 19.67 -0.15
C PRO A 260 -4.81 19.05 0.48
N ALA A 261 -5.90 19.82 0.49
CA ALA A 261 -7.18 19.37 1.00
C ALA A 261 -7.55 18.02 0.34
N PRO A 262 -8.01 17.04 1.12
CA PRO A 262 -8.57 15.82 0.55
C PRO A 262 -9.62 16.19 -0.49
N PRO A 263 -9.72 15.46 -1.61
CA PRO A 263 -10.81 15.69 -2.55
C PRO A 263 -12.14 15.55 -1.79
N ASP A 264 -13.04 16.52 -1.94
CA ASP A 264 -14.40 16.52 -1.35
C ASP A 264 -15.21 15.27 -1.74
N GLN A 265 -14.74 14.51 -2.73
CA GLN A 265 -15.35 13.31 -3.25
C GLN A 265 -14.61 12.08 -2.72
N LEU A 266 -15.33 11.26 -1.94
CA LEU A 266 -14.85 10.00 -1.35
C LEU A 266 -14.35 8.95 -2.37
N SER A 267 -14.65 9.14 -3.66
CA SER A 267 -14.02 8.38 -4.74
C SER A 267 -13.96 9.21 -6.03
N ALA A 268 -12.87 9.09 -6.78
CA ALA A 268 -12.72 9.74 -8.09
C ALA A 268 -13.73 9.24 -9.15
N ARG A 269 -14.43 8.13 -8.87
CA ARG A 269 -15.45 7.49 -9.71
C ARG A 269 -16.75 7.24 -8.93
N TRP A 270 -17.16 8.17 -8.06
CA TRP A 270 -18.47 8.06 -7.39
C TRP A 270 -19.61 8.04 -8.41
N GLU A 271 -19.41 8.68 -9.58
CA GLU A 271 -20.24 8.45 -10.75
C GLU A 271 -19.83 7.12 -11.41
N GLY A 272 -20.49 6.03 -11.00
CA GLY A 272 -20.48 4.77 -11.75
C GLY A 272 -20.81 5.02 -13.23
N PRO A 273 -20.43 4.13 -14.16
CA PRO A 273 -20.54 4.39 -15.59
C PRO A 273 -21.98 4.79 -15.93
N ARG A 274 -22.21 6.10 -16.09
CA ARG A 274 -23.45 6.65 -16.62
C ARG A 274 -23.51 6.16 -18.05
N LYS A 275 -24.11 4.98 -18.24
CA LYS A 275 -24.58 4.53 -19.54
C LYS A 275 -25.45 5.68 -20.00
N LYS A 276 -24.93 6.52 -20.91
CA LYS A 276 -25.73 7.47 -21.66
C LYS A 276 -26.78 6.61 -22.34
N ARG A 277 -27.92 6.39 -21.67
CA ARG A 277 -29.14 6.01 -22.37
C ARG A 277 -29.33 7.19 -23.29
N SER A 278 -28.91 7.00 -24.54
CA SER A 278 -29.42 7.81 -25.63
C SER A 278 -30.92 7.69 -25.47
N ILE A 279 -31.53 8.71 -24.87
CA ILE A 279 -32.95 8.95 -24.95
C ILE A 279 -33.12 9.31 -26.42
N ARG A 280 -33.15 8.27 -27.25
CA ARG A 280 -33.65 8.34 -28.60
C ARG A 280 -35.13 8.64 -28.38
N THR A 281 -35.44 9.93 -28.41
CA THR A 281 -36.75 10.50 -28.17
C THR A 281 -37.78 9.65 -28.91
N PHE A 282 -38.50 8.82 -28.16
CA PHE A 282 -39.68 8.15 -28.64
C PHE A 282 -40.68 9.27 -28.83
N VAL A 283 -40.78 9.82 -30.04
CA VAL A 283 -41.89 10.70 -30.39
C VAL A 283 -43.13 9.82 -30.22
N PRO A 284 -43.97 10.08 -29.21
CA PRO A 284 -45.06 9.16 -28.94
C PRO A 284 -46.04 9.25 -30.11
N LEU A 285 -46.60 8.11 -30.53
CA LEU A 285 -47.42 8.01 -31.74
C LEU A 285 -48.60 8.99 -31.73
N TRP A 286 -49.09 9.38 -30.55
CA TRP A 286 -50.15 10.40 -30.40
C TRP A 286 -49.81 11.75 -31.08
N VAL A 287 -48.53 12.16 -31.14
CA VAL A 287 -48.13 13.44 -31.75
C VAL A 287 -48.30 13.37 -33.27
N ALA A 288 -47.99 12.21 -33.86
CA ALA A 288 -48.22 11.97 -35.28
C ALA A 288 -49.74 11.96 -35.60
N PHE A 289 -50.56 11.36 -34.72
CA PHE A 289 -52.01 11.41 -34.87
C PHE A 289 -52.57 12.84 -34.76
N THR A 290 -52.12 13.63 -33.77
CA THR A 290 -52.57 15.02 -33.63
C THR A 290 -52.12 15.89 -34.79
N ALA A 291 -50.88 15.73 -35.25
CA ALA A 291 -50.36 16.49 -36.38
C ALA A 291 -51.10 16.14 -37.69
N SER A 292 -51.37 14.85 -37.91
CA SER A 292 -52.15 14.38 -39.05
C SER A 292 -53.59 14.90 -39.02
N ALA A 293 -54.26 14.87 -37.85
CA ALA A 293 -55.60 15.39 -37.68
C ALA A 293 -55.67 16.91 -37.96
N VAL A 294 -54.70 17.68 -37.45
CA VAL A 294 -54.61 19.13 -37.72
C VAL A 294 -54.41 19.40 -39.20
N LEU A 295 -53.54 18.63 -39.89
CA LEU A 295 -53.32 18.75 -41.32
C LEU A 295 -54.60 18.49 -42.13
N ILE A 296 -55.36 17.45 -41.77
CA ILE A 296 -56.64 17.12 -42.43
C ILE A 296 -57.65 18.26 -42.27
N VAL A 297 -57.76 18.83 -41.07
CA VAL A 297 -58.68 19.96 -40.81
C VAL A 297 -58.29 21.18 -41.64
N LEU A 298 -56.99 21.52 -41.72
CA LEU A 298 -56.51 22.62 -42.53
C LEU A 298 -56.80 22.43 -44.02
N LEU A 299 -56.58 21.22 -44.54
CA LEU A 299 -56.91 20.88 -45.93
C LEU A 299 -58.41 20.97 -46.19
N TYR A 300 -59.25 20.47 -45.27
CA TYR A 300 -60.71 20.55 -45.39
C TYR A 300 -61.19 22.01 -45.46
N VAL A 301 -60.72 22.87 -44.55
CA VAL A 301 -61.07 24.30 -44.55
C VAL A 301 -60.61 24.98 -45.84
N PHE A 302 -59.39 24.70 -46.28
CA PHE A 302 -58.87 25.23 -47.55
C PHE A 302 -59.74 24.83 -48.75
N PHE A 303 -60.11 23.55 -48.85
CA PHE A 303 -60.99 23.07 -49.91
C PHE A 303 -62.39 23.68 -49.83
N GLN A 304 -62.94 23.86 -48.62
CA GLN A 304 -64.23 24.52 -48.46
C GLN A 304 -64.22 25.96 -48.97
N ILE A 305 -63.17 26.72 -48.68
CA ILE A 305 -63.03 28.10 -49.18
C ILE A 305 -62.93 28.09 -50.71
N ARG A 306 -62.10 27.22 -51.29
CA ARG A 306 -61.99 27.09 -52.76
C ARG A 306 -63.31 26.68 -53.41
N LEU A 307 -64.03 25.74 -52.80
CA LEU A 307 -65.31 25.28 -53.32
C LEU A 307 -66.37 26.40 -53.25
N GLN A 308 -66.35 27.24 -52.22
CA GLN A 308 -67.24 28.40 -52.12
C GLN A 308 -66.91 29.48 -53.16
N GLU A 309 -65.64 29.72 -53.45
CA GLU A 309 -65.21 30.61 -54.54
C GLU A 309 -65.73 30.09 -55.90
N ASP A 310 -65.65 28.78 -56.15
CA ASP A 310 -66.06 28.17 -57.43
C ASP A 310 -67.59 27.98 -57.56
N LEU A 311 -68.31 27.76 -56.45
CA LEU A 311 -69.77 27.57 -56.45
C LEU A 311 -70.56 28.88 -56.46
N GLY A 312 -69.97 29.98 -55.97
CA GLY A 312 -70.55 31.32 -56.01
C GLY A 312 -71.13 31.73 -57.38
N PRO A 313 -70.36 31.64 -58.49
CA PRO A 313 -70.84 32.04 -59.82
C PRO A 313 -71.89 31.09 -60.42
N VAL A 314 -71.93 29.83 -60.01
CA VAL A 314 -72.93 28.86 -60.50
C VAL A 314 -74.27 29.06 -59.79
N LEU A 315 -74.25 29.34 -58.48
CA LEU A 315 -75.45 29.64 -57.69
C LEU A 315 -76.13 30.94 -58.15
N THR A 316 -75.36 31.97 -58.50
CA THR A 316 -75.91 33.21 -59.05
C THR A 316 -76.53 32.99 -60.44
N THR A 317 -75.98 32.06 -61.24
CA THR A 317 -76.54 31.67 -62.54
C THR A 317 -77.85 30.90 -62.40
N ILE A 318 -77.98 30.01 -61.41
CA ILE A 318 -79.25 29.32 -61.15
C ILE A 318 -80.32 30.29 -60.62
N GLN A 319 -79.93 31.21 -59.73
CA GLN A 319 -80.85 32.22 -59.18
C GLN A 319 -81.33 33.22 -60.24
N SER A 320 -80.45 33.65 -61.16
CA SER A 320 -80.86 34.54 -62.25
C SER A 320 -81.81 33.85 -63.23
N LEU A 321 -81.63 32.55 -63.51
CA LEU A 321 -82.54 31.76 -64.35
C LEU A 321 -83.89 31.52 -63.66
N GLN A 322 -83.93 31.29 -62.35
CA GLN A 322 -85.20 31.19 -61.60
C GLN A 322 -85.94 32.54 -61.50
N GLY A 323 -85.22 33.66 -61.43
CA GLY A 323 -85.79 35.00 -61.44
C GLY A 323 -86.39 35.41 -62.79
N GLN A 324 -85.98 34.78 -63.89
CA GLN A 324 -86.41 35.09 -65.25
C GLN A 324 -87.64 34.27 -65.71
N VAL A 325 -88.03 33.24 -64.96
CA VAL A 325 -89.17 32.34 -65.25
C VAL A 325 -90.44 32.75 -64.49
N ARG A 326 -90.39 33.81 -63.68
CA ARG A 326 -91.54 34.35 -62.92
C ARG A 326 -91.98 35.69 -63.47
#